data_AF-A0A7Y6YJ39-F1
#
_entry.id   AF-A0A7Y6YJ39-F1
#
_cell.length_a   1.000
_cell.length_b   1.000
_cell.length_c   1.000
_cell.angle_alpha   90.00
_cell.angle_beta   90.00
_cell.angle_gamma   90.00
#
_symmetry.space_group_name_H-M   'P 1'
#
loop_
_entity.id
_entity.type
_entity.pdbx_description
1 polymer ?
#
loop_
_entity_poly.entity_id
_entity_poly.type
_entity_poly.pdbx_seq_one_letter_code
_entity_poly.pdbx_strand_id
1 'polypeptide(L)' 'MQQIFDVKFARTGGVVRRKLRDVERNVGLARLQAEVERRGYHAVMNGEQIIIFCNNDPVRLLC' A
#
# COMPACT_ATOMS: atom_id res chain seq x y z
N MET A 1 -7.78 -3.98 -10.39
CA MET A 1 -6.53 -3.39 -9.85
C MET A 1 -6.63 -1.88 -9.63
N GLN A 2 -7.22 -1.10 -10.54
CA GLN A 2 -7.40 0.35 -10.35
C GLN A 2 -8.20 0.71 -9.08
N GLN A 3 -9.21 -0.10 -8.71
CA GLN A 3 -10.04 0.14 -7.52
C GLN A 3 -9.31 0.21 -6.16
N ILE A 4 -8.11 -0.35 -6.01
CA ILE A 4 -7.36 -0.25 -4.74
C ILE A 4 -6.82 1.17 -4.55
N PHE A 5 -6.48 1.83 -5.65
CA PHE A 5 -5.89 3.17 -5.68
C PHE A 5 -6.89 4.24 -6.18
N ASP A 6 -8.06 3.87 -6.69
CA ASP A 6 -9.05 4.83 -7.25
C ASP A 6 -9.85 5.60 -6.19
N VAL A 7 -9.79 5.21 -4.93
CA VAL A 7 -10.47 5.94 -3.87
C VAL A 7 -9.63 7.19 -3.59
N LYS A 8 -10.07 8.37 -4.07
CA LYS A 8 -9.72 9.79 -3.77
C LYS A 8 -8.35 10.16 -3.16
N PHE A 9 -7.80 9.36 -2.26
CA PHE A 9 -6.54 9.48 -1.53
C PHE A 9 -5.27 9.22 -2.36
N ALA A 10 -5.27 8.33 -3.36
CA ALA A 10 -4.06 8.09 -4.15
C ALA A 10 -3.65 9.27 -5.04
N ARG A 11 -4.56 10.22 -5.29
CA ARG A 11 -4.28 11.45 -6.05
C ARG A 11 -3.76 12.61 -5.18
N THR A 12 -3.80 12.48 -3.85
CA THR A 12 -3.41 13.53 -2.90
C THR A 12 -2.25 13.14 -1.97
N GLY A 13 -1.57 12.02 -2.24
CA GLY A 13 -0.50 11.52 -1.36
C GLY A 13 -1.03 10.85 -0.08
N GLY A 14 -2.25 10.32 -0.12
CA GLY A 14 -2.87 9.66 1.01
C GLY A 14 -2.32 8.26 1.32
N VAL A 15 -2.84 7.68 2.40
CA VAL A 15 -2.44 6.37 2.91
C VAL A 15 -3.56 5.36 2.69
N VAL A 16 -3.22 4.20 2.13
CA VAL A 16 -4.15 3.07 1.96
C VAL A 16 -3.86 2.02 3.03
N ARG A 17 -4.87 1.65 3.81
CA ARG A 17 -4.79 0.56 4.80
C ARG A 17 -5.54 -0.68 4.32
N ARG A 18 -4.91 -1.85 4.43
CA ARG A 18 -5.50 -3.15 4.09
C ARG A 18 -5.12 -4.21 5.12
N LYS A 19 -5.98 -5.21 5.29
CA LYS A 19 -5.63 -6.41 6.07
C LYS A 19 -4.84 -7.38 5.18
N LEU A 20 -3.79 -8.00 5.71
CA LEU A 20 -2.96 -8.97 5.00
C LEU A 20 -3.81 -10.08 4.37
N ARG A 21 -4.68 -10.72 5.17
CA ARG A 21 -5.59 -11.79 4.71
C ARG A 21 -6.47 -11.37 3.53
N ASP A 22 -6.89 -10.11 3.47
CA ASP A 22 -7.74 -9.61 2.40
C ASP A 22 -6.91 -9.35 1.14
N VAL A 23 -5.66 -8.92 1.29
CA VAL A 23 -4.72 -8.77 0.17
C VAL A 23 -4.38 -10.13 -0.42
N GLU A 24 -4.04 -11.11 0.42
CA GLU A 24 -3.71 -12.47 -0.02
C GLU A 24 -4.86 -13.12 -0.80
N ARG A 25 -6.09 -12.99 -0.31
CA ARG A 25 -7.28 -13.55 -0.97
C ARG A 25 -7.63 -12.89 -2.29
N ASN A 26 -7.41 -11.59 -2.43
CA ASN A 26 -7.93 -10.82 -3.58
C ASN A 26 -6.89 -10.51 -4.66
N VAL A 27 -5.61 -10.34 -4.29
CA VAL A 27 -4.56 -9.82 -5.19
C VAL A 27 -3.28 -10.64 -5.10
N GLY A 28 -2.94 -11.13 -3.91
CA GLY A 28 -1.65 -11.73 -3.59
C GLY A 28 -0.62 -10.68 -3.15
N LEU A 29 0.16 -11.01 -2.11
CA LEU A 29 1.14 -10.10 -1.52
C LEU A 29 2.26 -9.72 -2.51
N ALA A 30 2.80 -10.71 -3.24
CA ALA A 30 3.86 -10.47 -4.22
C ALA A 30 3.40 -9.50 -5.34
N ARG A 31 2.16 -9.64 -5.79
CA ARG A 31 1.58 -8.74 -6.80
C ARG A 31 1.37 -7.33 -6.26
N LEU A 32 0.97 -7.21 -5.00
CA LEU A 32 0.88 -5.91 -4.33
C LEU A 32 2.25 -5.25 -4.25
N GLN A 33 3.29 -5.98 -3.81
CA GLN A 33 4.66 -5.46 -3.70
C GLN A 33 5.19 -4.97 -5.04
N ALA A 34 5.02 -5.76 -6.10
CA ALA A 34 5.43 -5.37 -7.46
C ALA A 34 4.73 -4.09 -7.92
N GLU A 35 3.44 -3.91 -7.62
CA GLU A 35 2.72 -2.67 -7.97
C GLU A 35 3.15 -1.46 -7.13
N VAL A 36 3.45 -1.66 -5.84
CA VAL A 36 3.98 -0.62 -4.96
C VAL A 36 5.34 -0.14 -5.46
N GLU A 37 6.24 -1.07 -5.76
CA GLU A 37 7.58 -0.79 -6.31
C GLU A 37 7.48 -0.10 -7.68
N ARG A 38 6.66 -0.61 -8.60
CA ARG A 38 6.46 -0.04 -9.94
C ARG A 38 5.96 1.42 -9.89
N ARG A 39 5.25 1.81 -8.83
CA ARG A 39 4.72 3.17 -8.65
C ARG A 39 5.67 4.09 -7.86
N GLY A 40 6.77 3.56 -7.33
CA GLY A 40 7.67 4.30 -6.43
C GLY A 40 7.07 4.55 -5.04
N TYR A 41 6.04 3.79 -4.68
CA TYR A 41 5.36 3.89 -3.39
C TYR A 41 6.08 3.06 -2.33
N HIS A 42 5.67 3.26 -1.08
CA HIS A 42 6.18 2.48 0.04
C HIS A 42 5.03 1.78 0.75
N ALA A 43 5.25 0.53 1.17
CA ALA A 43 4.33 -0.20 2.01
C ALA A 43 5.04 -0.70 3.27
N VAL A 44 4.39 -0.54 4.42
CA VAL A 44 4.83 -1.10 5.69
C VAL A 44 3.80 -2.08 6.21
N MET A 45 4.27 -3.12 6.90
CA MET A 45 3.42 -4.12 7.53
C MET A 45 3.65 -4.10 9.03
N ASN A 46 2.57 -4.10 9.79
CA ASN A 46 2.59 -4.26 11.24
C ASN A 46 1.44 -5.18 11.66
N GLY A 47 1.79 -6.36 12.19
CA GLY A 47 0.83 -7.44 12.40
C GLY A 47 0.09 -7.79 11.11
N GLU A 48 -1.23 -7.89 11.18
CA GLU A 48 -2.09 -8.17 10.01
C GLU A 48 -2.46 -6.94 9.18
N GLN A 49 -1.88 -5.77 9.47
CA GLN A 49 -2.17 -4.55 8.73
C GLN A 49 -1.04 -4.21 7.77
N ILE A 50 -1.41 -3.87 6.54
CA ILE A 50 -0.55 -3.30 5.52
C ILE A 50 -0.98 -1.85 5.33
N ILE A 51 -0.01 -0.94 5.43
CA ILE A 51 -0.16 0.49 5.22
C ILE A 51 0.67 0.85 4.00
N ILE A 52 0.04 1.43 2.98
CA ILE A 52 0.68 1.83 1.73
C ILE A 52 0.64 3.35 1.65
N PHE A 53 1.80 3.97 1.54
CA PHE A 53 1.98 5.39 1.30
C PHE A 53 1.99 5.62 -0.21
N CYS A 54 0.96 6.31 -0.74
CA CYS A 54 0.83 6.56 -2.17
C CYS A 54 1.61 7.82 -2.62
N ASN A 55 2.87 7.90 -2.20
CA ASN A 55 3.83 8.94 -2.58
C ASN A 55 5.24 8.34 -2.64
N ASN A 56 6.20 9.14 -3.09
CA ASN A 56 7.60 8.71 -3.23
C ASN A 56 8.47 9.17 -2.06
N ASP A 57 7.87 9.74 -1.00
CA ASP A 57 8.61 10.18 0.17
C ASP A 57 9.08 8.96 0.98
N PRO A 58 10.27 9.02 1.60
CA PRO A 58 10.79 7.92 2.39
C PRO A 58 9.97 7.74 3.68
N VAL A 59 9.71 6.49 4.05
CA VAL A 59 9.07 6.17 5.33
C VAL A 59 10.08 6.27 6.46
N ARG A 60 9.79 7.09 7.47
CA ARG A 60 10.58 7.19 8.71
C ARG A 60 9.82 6.58 9.88
N LEU A 61 10.45 5.67 10.60
CA LEU A 61 9.94 5.17 11.87
C LEU A 61 10.32 6.19 12.96
N LEU A 62 9.31 6.75 13.63
CA LEU A 62 9.49 7.62 14.79
C LEU A 62 9.24 6.79 16.04
N CYS A 63 10.17 6.80 17.00
CA CYS A 63 10.13 6.06 18.25
C CYS A 63 10.26 6.99 19.44
#